data_AF-A0A317PL30-F1
#
_entry.id   AF-A0A317PL30-F1
#
_cell.length_a   1.000
_cell.length_b   1.000
_cell.length_c   1.000
_cell.angle_alpha   90.00
_cell.angle_beta   90.00
_cell.angle_gamma   90.00
#
_symmetry.space_group_name_H-M   'P 1'
#
loop_
_entity.id
_entity.type
_entity.pdbx_description
1 polymer ?
#
loop_
_entity_poly.entity_id
_entity_poly.type
_entity_poly.pdbx_seq_one_letter_code
_entity_poly.pdbx_strand_id
1 'polypeptide(L)'
;MIDAAFSALLNLPKLTQQLVAVAMLLLGALVSVGLISAGAGHLQSQRDSIQTLRKQAGVLEAIVAQRPFLQTASAEEGQQSGLAGQMLQGENAALARAALQSRFSALAQGHRVEVVSVANARDLDIGGLIYLGLAVSLQGPMHELHATVMDLETSSPQLFLQDVAVRAIHASRADDGMAAPETELTLQFKIYGLFLARAEDRSAPDAVVAEPVAGQ
;
A
#
# COMPACT_ATOMS: atom_id res chain seq x y z
N MET A 1 -55.61 -10.83 -12.76
CA MET A 1 -54.52 -11.42 -13.58
C MET A 1 -53.87 -12.65 -12.91
N ILE A 2 -53.98 -12.85 -11.60
CA ILE A 2 -53.41 -14.02 -10.89
C ILE A 2 -54.26 -15.29 -11.09
N ASP A 3 -55.59 -15.16 -11.24
CA ASP A 3 -56.49 -16.31 -11.38
C ASP A 3 -56.30 -17.12 -12.68
N ALA A 4 -55.93 -16.46 -13.78
CA ALA A 4 -55.71 -17.12 -15.07
C ALA A 4 -54.44 -17.99 -15.08
N ALA A 5 -53.42 -17.60 -14.31
CA ALA A 5 -52.20 -18.39 -14.15
C ALA A 5 -52.47 -19.69 -13.37
N PHE A 6 -53.38 -19.64 -12.39
CA PHE A 6 -53.73 -20.79 -11.56
C PHE A 6 -54.54 -21.85 -12.32
N SER A 7 -55.49 -21.43 -13.17
CA SER A 7 -56.26 -22.34 -14.03
C SER A 7 -55.42 -22.98 -15.13
N ALA A 8 -54.40 -22.27 -15.65
CA ALA A 8 -53.47 -22.81 -16.64
C ALA A 8 -52.55 -23.88 -16.03
N LEU A 9 -52.15 -23.72 -14.77
CA LEU A 9 -51.34 -24.70 -14.02
C LEU A 9 -52.08 -26.03 -13.74
N LEU A 10 -53.41 -26.02 -13.70
CA LEU A 10 -54.23 -27.21 -13.41
C LEU A 10 -54.52 -28.08 -14.65
N ASN A 11 -54.27 -27.58 -15.87
CA ASN A 11 -54.54 -28.30 -17.12
C ASN A 11 -53.26 -28.63 -17.93
N LEU A 12 -52.11 -28.63 -17.27
CA LEU A 12 -50.80 -28.85 -17.89
C LEU A 12 -50.36 -30.33 -17.76
N PRO A 13 -49.85 -30.97 -18.83
CA PRO A 13 -49.42 -32.37 -18.80
C PRO A 13 -48.33 -32.59 -17.73
N LYS A 14 -48.32 -33.78 -17.11
CA LYS A 14 -47.48 -34.11 -15.94
C LYS A 14 -45.99 -33.74 -16.10
N LEU A 15 -45.46 -33.79 -17.32
CA LEU A 15 -44.08 -33.38 -17.65
C LEU A 15 -43.82 -31.88 -17.43
N THR A 16 -44.75 -31.02 -17.81
CA THR A 16 -44.63 -29.56 -17.59
C THR A 16 -44.77 -29.17 -16.13
N GLN A 17 -45.60 -29.89 -15.36
CA GLN A 17 -45.72 -29.68 -13.91
C GLN A 17 -44.42 -30.09 -13.18
N GLN A 18 -43.78 -31.17 -13.62
CA GLN A 18 -42.46 -31.59 -13.11
C GLN A 18 -41.36 -30.57 -13.46
N LEU A 19 -41.37 -30.02 -14.68
CA LEU A 19 -40.41 -28.99 -15.09
C LEU A 19 -40.55 -27.71 -14.25
N VAL A 20 -41.77 -27.26 -13.96
CA VAL A 20 -42.02 -26.08 -13.11
C VAL A 20 -41.57 -26.34 -11.67
N ALA A 21 -41.84 -27.53 -11.12
CA ALA A 21 -41.39 -27.90 -9.78
C ALA A 21 -39.85 -27.94 -9.67
N VAL A 22 -39.18 -28.52 -10.68
CA VAL A 22 -37.71 -28.55 -10.75
C VAL A 22 -37.13 -27.15 -10.92
N ALA A 23 -37.74 -26.30 -11.75
CA ALA A 23 -37.30 -24.92 -11.93
C ALA A 23 -37.43 -24.09 -10.64
N MET A 24 -38.53 -24.25 -9.89
CA MET A 24 -38.69 -23.60 -8.58
C MET A 24 -37.66 -24.08 -7.57
N LEU A 25 -37.37 -25.39 -7.55
CA LEU A 25 -36.37 -25.96 -6.64
C LEU A 25 -34.97 -25.44 -6.98
N LEU A 26 -34.62 -25.39 -8.26
CA LEU A 26 -33.35 -24.82 -8.74
C LEU A 26 -33.21 -23.35 -8.39
N LEU A 27 -34.28 -22.57 -8.57
CA LEU A 27 -34.29 -21.15 -8.22
C LEU A 27 -34.06 -20.94 -6.72
N GLY A 28 -34.73 -21.73 -5.88
CA GLY A 28 -34.52 -21.71 -4.43
C GLY A 28 -33.10 -22.09 -4.02
N ALA A 29 -32.53 -23.12 -4.66
CA ALA A 29 -31.15 -23.53 -4.43
C ALA A 29 -30.15 -22.42 -4.81
N LEU A 30 -30.31 -21.80 -5.98
CA LEU A 30 -29.46 -20.68 -6.44
C LEU A 30 -29.51 -19.48 -5.49
N VAL A 31 -30.71 -19.10 -5.03
CA VAL A 31 -30.87 -18.01 -4.06
C VAL A 31 -30.18 -18.35 -2.74
N SER A 32 -30.35 -19.57 -2.22
CA SER A 32 -29.70 -19.98 -0.97
C SER A 32 -28.17 -19.99 -1.06
N VAL A 33 -27.59 -20.45 -2.18
CA VAL A 33 -26.13 -20.41 -2.41
C VAL A 33 -25.63 -18.97 -2.54
N GLY A 34 -26.37 -18.09 -3.23
CA GLY A 34 -26.04 -16.67 -3.36
C GLY A 34 -26.04 -15.92 -2.03
N LEU A 35 -26.97 -16.21 -1.13
CA LEU A 35 -26.99 -15.60 0.21
C LEU A 35 -25.80 -16.07 1.07
N ILE A 36 -25.42 -17.35 0.99
CA ILE A 36 -24.29 -17.90 1.76
C ILE A 36 -22.97 -17.29 1.27
N SER A 37 -22.78 -17.12 -0.04
CA SER A 37 -21.53 -16.55 -0.60
C SER A 37 -21.39 -15.05 -0.31
N ALA A 38 -22.49 -14.28 -0.36
CA ALA A 38 -22.48 -12.86 0.00
C ALA A 38 -22.17 -12.63 1.48
N GLY A 39 -22.63 -13.52 2.37
CA GLY A 39 -22.30 -13.47 3.81
C GLY A 39 -20.84 -13.80 4.11
N ALA A 40 -20.25 -14.76 3.40
CA ALA A 40 -18.85 -15.15 3.61
C ALA A 40 -17.84 -14.05 3.24
N GLY A 41 -18.14 -13.24 2.20
CA GLY A 41 -17.27 -12.14 1.78
C GLY A 41 -17.13 -11.02 2.82
N HIS A 42 -18.17 -10.76 3.62
CA HIS A 42 -18.15 -9.70 4.62
C HIS A 42 -17.36 -10.09 5.88
N LEU A 43 -17.35 -11.38 6.23
CA LEU A 43 -16.64 -11.89 7.40
C LEU A 43 -15.12 -11.99 7.18
N GLN A 44 -14.69 -12.20 5.93
CA GLN A 44 -13.27 -12.18 5.56
C GLN A 44 -12.67 -10.77 5.73
N SER A 45 -13.41 -9.73 5.32
CA SER A 45 -12.95 -8.33 5.39
C SER A 45 -12.73 -7.82 6.82
N GLN A 46 -13.44 -8.34 7.82
CA GLN A 46 -13.25 -7.94 9.22
C GLN A 46 -12.05 -8.63 9.90
N ARG A 47 -11.66 -9.83 9.45
CA ARG A 47 -10.48 -10.53 9.98
C ARG A 47 -9.17 -9.84 9.60
N ASP A 48 -9.12 -9.23 8.42
CA ASP A 48 -7.94 -8.47 7.94
C ASP A 48 -7.71 -7.18 8.74
N SER A 49 -8.78 -6.53 9.20
CA SER A 49 -8.67 -5.33 10.05
C SER A 49 -8.04 -5.64 11.42
N ILE A 50 -8.37 -6.79 12.02
CA ILE A 50 -7.82 -7.19 13.32
C ILE A 50 -6.34 -7.56 13.23
N GLN A 51 -5.90 -8.19 12.13
CA GLN A 51 -4.48 -8.48 11.92
C GLN A 51 -3.67 -7.20 11.66
N THR A 52 -4.26 -6.22 10.95
CA THR A 52 -3.63 -4.92 10.70
C THR A 52 -3.39 -4.13 12.00
N LEU A 53 -4.36 -4.10 12.92
CA LEU A 53 -4.19 -3.41 14.20
C LEU A 53 -3.12 -4.05 15.10
N ARG A 54 -3.00 -5.38 15.10
CA ARG A 54 -1.96 -6.09 15.88
C ARG A 54 -0.56 -5.83 15.34
N LYS A 55 -0.39 -5.74 14.01
CA LYS A 55 0.89 -5.36 13.40
C LYS A 55 1.29 -3.93 13.76
N GLN A 56 0.34 -3.00 13.77
CA GLN A 56 0.59 -1.60 14.15
C GLN A 56 1.02 -1.46 15.62
N ALA A 57 0.42 -2.24 16.53
CA ALA A 57 0.81 -2.23 17.94
C ALA A 57 2.25 -2.75 18.16
N GLY A 58 2.64 -3.82 17.46
CA GLY A 58 4.01 -4.36 17.56
C GLY A 58 5.10 -3.42 17.02
N VAL A 59 4.80 -2.67 15.96
CA VAL A 59 5.70 -1.65 15.42
C VAL A 59 5.90 -0.50 16.42
N LEU A 60 4.83 -0.08 17.10
CA LEU A 60 4.92 1.00 18.09
C LEU A 60 5.73 0.58 19.32
N GLU A 61 5.61 -0.68 19.75
CA GLU A 61 6.38 -1.24 20.86
C GLU A 61 7.86 -1.38 20.52
N ALA A 62 8.19 -1.80 19.30
CA ALA A 62 9.58 -1.83 18.80
C ALA A 62 10.23 -0.44 18.76
N ILE A 63 9.48 0.59 18.37
CA ILE A 63 9.96 1.98 18.33
C ILE A 63 10.21 2.51 19.76
N VAL A 64 9.35 2.17 20.73
CA VAL A 64 9.55 2.55 22.13
C VAL A 64 10.80 1.88 22.72
N ALA A 65 11.05 0.60 22.39
CA ALA A 65 12.22 -0.14 22.84
C ALA A 65 13.56 0.42 22.28
N GLN A 66 13.52 1.20 21.19
CA GLN A 66 14.71 1.78 20.55
C GLN A 66 15.08 3.19 21.06
N ARG A 67 14.21 3.84 21.87
CA ARG A 67 14.47 5.16 22.48
C ARG A 67 15.75 5.28 23.31
N PRO A 68 16.19 4.31 24.13
CA PRO A 68 17.39 4.48 24.93
C PRO A 68 18.67 4.56 24.08
N PHE A 69 18.68 3.95 22.89
CA PHE A 69 19.83 4.00 21.98
C PHE A 69 19.98 5.37 21.29
N LEU A 70 18.86 6.07 21.07
CA LEU A 70 18.82 7.39 20.43
C LEU A 70 19.15 8.53 21.41
N GLN A 71 18.86 8.35 22.71
CA GLN A 71 19.20 9.34 23.74
C GLN A 71 20.71 9.39 24.00
N THR A 72 21.42 8.26 23.94
CA THR A 72 22.88 8.23 24.01
C THR A 72 23.54 8.86 22.78
N ALA A 73 22.93 8.76 21.60
CA ALA A 73 23.43 9.40 20.37
C ALA A 73 23.20 10.92 20.34
N SER A 74 22.24 11.44 21.11
CA SER A 74 21.91 12.88 21.14
C SER A 74 22.73 13.67 22.15
N ALA A 75 23.46 13.00 23.05
CA ALA A 75 24.31 13.64 24.05
C ALA A 75 25.72 13.96 23.54
N GLU A 76 26.08 13.49 22.34
CA GLU A 76 27.34 13.82 21.67
C GLU A 76 27.08 14.87 20.58
N GLU A 77 26.98 16.15 20.97
CA GLU A 77 26.81 17.33 20.09
C GLU A 77 28.04 17.63 19.21
N GLY A 78 28.67 16.62 18.60
CA GLY A 78 29.88 16.75 17.78
C GLY A 78 29.92 15.97 16.47
N GLN A 79 28.91 15.16 16.12
CA GLN A 79 28.96 14.28 14.93
C GLN A 79 28.06 14.75 13.77
N GLN A 80 28.27 15.97 13.25
CA GLN A 80 27.77 16.32 11.90
C GLN A 80 28.45 15.54 10.77
N SER A 81 29.58 14.85 11.03
CA SER A 81 30.25 13.99 10.03
C SER A 81 29.74 12.54 9.99
N GLY A 82 29.04 12.05 11.02
CA GLY A 82 28.61 10.64 11.09
C GLY A 82 27.27 10.35 10.40
N LEU A 83 26.33 11.30 10.47
CA LEU A 83 24.97 11.16 9.94
C LEU A 83 24.85 11.60 8.48
N ALA A 84 25.81 12.37 7.95
CA ALA A 84 25.74 12.94 6.60
C ALA A 84 25.63 11.88 5.47
N GLY A 85 26.18 10.68 5.70
CA GLY A 85 26.03 9.54 4.78
C GLY A 85 24.70 8.79 4.90
N GLN A 86 23.93 9.04 5.96
CA GLN A 86 22.68 8.32 6.27
C GLN A 86 21.43 9.16 6.00
N MET A 87 21.59 10.42 5.58
CA MET A 87 20.50 11.37 5.36
C MET A 87 20.30 11.68 3.87
N LEU A 88 19.08 12.07 3.51
CA LEU A 88 18.79 12.64 2.20
C LEU A 88 19.46 14.01 2.08
N GLN A 89 20.28 14.16 1.04
CA GLN A 89 20.96 15.40 0.73
C GLN A 89 20.09 16.24 -0.21
N GLY A 90 19.98 17.53 0.09
CA GLY A 90 19.29 18.50 -0.75
C GLY A 90 19.23 19.85 -0.05
N GLU A 91 19.33 20.93 -0.81
CA GLU A 91 19.28 22.31 -0.28
C GLU A 91 17.90 22.66 0.29
N ASN A 92 16.86 22.01 -0.24
CA ASN A 92 15.48 22.10 0.24
C ASN A 92 14.77 20.74 0.05
N ALA A 93 13.57 20.61 0.64
CA ALA A 93 12.79 19.37 0.59
C ALA A 93 12.45 18.91 -0.85
N ALA A 94 12.20 19.85 -1.77
CA ALA A 94 11.88 19.52 -3.15
C ALA A 94 13.08 18.88 -3.88
N LEU A 95 14.27 19.44 -3.71
CA LEU A 95 15.51 18.89 -4.27
C LEU A 95 15.89 17.55 -3.63
N ALA A 96 15.71 17.41 -2.32
CA ALA A 96 15.93 16.13 -1.63
C ALA A 96 14.99 15.03 -2.14
N ARG A 97 13.71 15.34 -2.40
CA ARG A 97 12.76 14.38 -3.02
C ARG A 97 13.14 14.05 -4.46
N ALA A 98 13.55 15.03 -5.25
CA ALA A 98 13.98 14.80 -6.64
C ALA A 98 15.22 13.88 -6.69
N ALA A 99 16.17 14.08 -5.77
CA ALA A 99 17.34 13.20 -5.61
C ALA A 99 16.94 11.77 -5.23
N LEU A 100 16.01 11.62 -4.28
CA LEU A 100 15.47 10.32 -3.89
C LEU A 100 14.77 9.61 -5.06
N GLN A 101 13.97 10.35 -5.84
CA GLN A 101 13.29 9.81 -7.01
C GLN A 101 14.27 9.35 -8.09
N SER A 102 15.27 10.17 -8.41
CA SER A 102 16.32 9.83 -9.38
C SER A 102 17.07 8.56 -8.98
N ARG A 103 17.41 8.45 -7.68
CA ARG A 103 18.08 7.29 -7.13
C ARG A 103 17.23 6.02 -7.22
N PHE A 104 15.95 6.12 -6.86
CA PHE A 104 15.01 5.00 -6.99
C PHE A 104 14.87 4.55 -8.44
N SER A 105 14.71 5.48 -9.38
CA SER A 105 14.61 5.18 -10.80
C SER A 105 15.87 4.48 -11.35
N ALA A 106 17.07 4.94 -10.96
CA ALA A 106 18.32 4.29 -11.35
C ALA A 106 18.44 2.86 -10.80
N LEU A 107 18.02 2.65 -9.55
CA LEU A 107 18.02 1.33 -8.92
C LEU A 107 17.05 0.38 -9.61
N ALA A 108 15.81 0.82 -9.86
CA ALA A 108 14.80 0.00 -10.56
C ALA A 108 15.25 -0.39 -11.99
N GLN A 109 15.91 0.53 -12.71
CA GLN A 109 16.50 0.23 -14.03
C GLN A 109 17.61 -0.82 -13.94
N GLY A 110 18.43 -0.79 -12.87
CA GLY A 110 19.50 -1.75 -12.64
C GLY A 110 19.03 -3.20 -12.47
N HIS A 111 17.85 -3.40 -11.87
CA HIS A 111 17.25 -4.73 -11.63
C HIS A 111 16.23 -5.14 -12.70
N ARG A 112 16.13 -4.43 -13.82
CA ARG A 112 15.17 -4.74 -14.90
C ARG A 112 13.71 -4.85 -14.41
N VAL A 113 13.36 -4.05 -13.41
CA VAL A 113 11.99 -3.97 -12.88
C VAL A 113 11.24 -2.83 -13.57
N GLU A 114 9.98 -3.05 -13.92
CA GLU A 114 9.12 -2.01 -14.49
C GLU A 114 8.60 -1.08 -13.39
N VAL A 115 8.83 0.22 -13.54
CA VAL A 115 8.27 1.23 -12.65
C VAL A 115 6.89 1.64 -13.15
N VAL A 116 5.85 1.11 -12.52
CA VAL A 116 4.45 1.40 -12.86
C VAL A 116 4.07 2.84 -12.47
N SER A 117 4.49 3.28 -11.29
CA SER A 117 4.28 4.67 -10.86
C SER A 117 5.24 5.11 -9.76
N VAL A 118 5.49 6.42 -9.71
CA VAL A 118 6.19 7.12 -8.62
C VAL A 118 5.44 8.41 -8.31
N ALA A 119 5.13 8.63 -7.03
CA ALA A 119 4.46 9.82 -6.55
C ALA A 119 5.07 10.29 -5.23
N ASN A 120 4.86 11.56 -4.86
CA ASN A 120 5.23 12.04 -3.54
C ASN A 120 4.29 11.45 -2.49
N ALA A 121 4.85 10.89 -1.42
CA ALA A 121 4.08 10.53 -0.24
C ALA A 121 4.03 11.72 0.73
N ARG A 122 3.09 11.66 1.69
CA ARG A 122 3.01 12.65 2.77
C ARG A 122 4.26 12.56 3.64
N ASP A 123 4.83 13.71 3.97
CA ASP A 123 5.96 13.79 4.90
C ASP A 123 5.55 13.35 6.30
N LEU A 124 6.50 12.77 7.02
CA LEU A 124 6.32 12.37 8.42
C LEU A 124 7.20 13.25 9.29
N ASP A 125 6.65 13.76 10.39
CA ASP A 125 7.42 14.34 11.48
C ASP A 125 7.41 13.34 12.64
N ILE A 126 8.57 12.76 12.93
CA ILE A 126 8.74 11.78 14.00
C ILE A 126 9.80 12.31 14.95
N GLY A 127 9.34 12.90 16.07
CA GLY A 127 10.24 13.43 17.08
C GLY A 127 11.04 14.66 16.66
N GLY A 128 10.47 15.51 15.78
CA GLY A 128 11.12 16.72 15.27
C GLY A 128 12.05 16.47 14.08
N LEU A 129 12.05 15.25 13.56
CA LEU A 129 12.77 14.84 12.36
C LEU A 129 11.80 14.70 11.20
N ILE A 130 12.10 15.37 10.09
CA ILE A 130 11.27 15.36 8.89
C ILE A 130 11.72 14.19 8.01
N TYR A 131 10.79 13.34 7.62
CA TYR A 131 11.00 12.26 6.67
C TYR A 131 10.25 12.57 5.39
N LEU A 132 11.00 12.60 4.28
CA LEU A 132 10.44 12.82 2.96
C LEU A 132 10.10 11.47 2.34
N GLY A 133 8.87 11.38 1.81
CA GLY A 133 8.32 10.13 1.32
C GLY A 133 8.12 10.07 -0.19
N LEU A 134 8.31 8.89 -0.78
CA LEU A 134 7.84 8.55 -2.14
C LEU A 134 6.92 7.33 -2.08
N ALA A 135 5.78 7.37 -2.76
CA ALA A 135 4.95 6.20 -3.02
C ALA A 135 5.33 5.63 -4.39
N VAL A 136 5.59 4.33 -4.43
CA VAL A 136 6.11 3.64 -5.62
C VAL A 136 5.33 2.36 -5.89
N SER A 137 5.15 2.07 -7.18
CA SER A 137 4.59 0.81 -7.66
C SER A 137 5.55 0.23 -8.70
N LEU A 138 5.94 -1.02 -8.48
CA LEU A 138 6.84 -1.79 -9.30
C LEU A 138 6.14 -3.03 -9.85
N GLN A 139 6.55 -3.49 -11.02
CA GLN A 139 6.12 -4.75 -11.60
C GLN A 139 7.32 -5.53 -12.14
N GLY A 140 7.33 -6.84 -11.89
CA GLY A 140 8.39 -7.70 -12.41
C GLY A 140 8.39 -9.09 -11.75
N PRO A 141 9.38 -9.92 -12.08
CA PRO A 141 9.52 -11.23 -11.45
C PRO A 141 9.94 -11.08 -9.99
N MET A 142 9.53 -12.04 -9.14
CA MET A 142 9.77 -12.01 -7.69
C MET A 142 11.24 -11.78 -7.32
N HIS A 143 12.16 -12.42 -8.03
CA HIS A 143 13.58 -12.37 -7.70
C HIS A 143 14.19 -10.97 -7.94
N GLU A 144 13.82 -10.30 -9.04
CA GLU A 144 14.28 -8.94 -9.33
C GLU A 144 13.63 -7.91 -8.40
N LEU A 145 12.34 -8.08 -8.06
CA LEU A 145 11.66 -7.22 -7.09
C LEU A 145 12.28 -7.34 -5.70
N HIS A 146 12.58 -8.56 -5.25
CA HIS A 146 13.25 -8.79 -3.97
C HIS A 146 14.67 -8.20 -3.96
N ALA A 147 15.44 -8.37 -5.03
CA ALA A 147 16.77 -7.76 -5.16
C ALA A 147 16.69 -6.23 -5.10
N THR A 148 15.73 -5.63 -5.81
CA THR A 148 15.48 -4.18 -5.79
C THR A 148 15.20 -3.67 -4.37
N VAL A 149 14.34 -4.36 -3.61
CA VAL A 149 14.01 -3.98 -2.23
C VAL A 149 15.22 -4.16 -1.31
N MET A 150 15.96 -5.25 -1.46
CA MET A 150 17.17 -5.52 -0.68
C MET A 150 18.21 -4.42 -0.88
N ASP A 151 18.48 -4.05 -2.14
CA ASP A 151 19.43 -2.99 -2.46
C ASP A 151 18.93 -1.63 -1.95
N LEU A 152 17.61 -1.38 -2.01
CA LEU A 152 17.03 -0.16 -1.46
C LEU A 152 17.23 -0.05 0.05
N GLU A 153 16.98 -1.13 0.82
CA GLU A 153 17.11 -1.16 2.28
C GLU A 153 18.57 -1.14 2.77
N THR A 154 19.48 -1.76 2.01
CA THR A 154 20.91 -1.86 2.38
C THR A 154 21.74 -0.67 1.89
N SER A 155 21.21 0.11 0.96
CA SER A 155 21.92 1.26 0.39
C SER A 155 21.96 2.46 1.34
N SER A 156 22.98 3.32 1.18
CA SER A 156 23.11 4.59 1.91
C SER A 156 22.66 5.77 1.03
N PRO A 157 21.77 6.66 1.50
CA PRO A 157 21.23 6.81 2.86
C PRO A 157 20.21 5.73 3.25
N GLN A 158 20.05 5.49 4.57
CA GLN A 158 19.06 4.52 5.08
C GLN A 158 17.66 4.97 4.71
N LEU A 159 16.92 4.09 4.06
CA LEU A 159 15.54 4.29 3.65
C LEU A 159 14.64 3.29 4.37
N PHE A 160 13.48 3.76 4.79
CA PHE A 160 12.47 2.93 5.45
C PHE A 160 11.32 2.67 4.49
N LEU A 161 10.92 1.40 4.36
CA LEU A 161 9.75 1.01 3.59
C LEU A 161 8.52 0.94 4.51
N GLN A 162 7.41 1.49 4.05
CA GLN A 162 6.11 1.42 4.72
C GLN A 162 5.02 1.01 3.73
N ASP A 163 3.87 0.56 4.24
CA ASP A 163 2.68 0.22 3.46
C ASP A 163 2.94 -0.74 2.29
N VAL A 164 3.72 -1.79 2.54
CA VAL A 164 4.07 -2.79 1.51
C VAL A 164 2.86 -3.65 1.16
N ALA A 165 2.48 -3.65 -0.11
CA ALA A 165 1.45 -4.50 -0.68
C ALA A 165 1.99 -5.26 -1.90
N VAL A 166 1.80 -6.58 -1.91
CA VAL A 166 2.24 -7.47 -3.00
C VAL A 166 1.01 -8.09 -3.65
N ARG A 167 0.95 -8.07 -4.98
CA ARG A 167 -0.13 -8.68 -5.77
C ARG A 167 0.46 -9.54 -6.87
N ALA A 168 0.00 -10.78 -7.02
CA ALA A 168 0.39 -11.64 -8.13
C ALA A 168 -0.42 -11.27 -9.38
N ILE A 169 0.29 -11.09 -10.50
CA ILE A 169 -0.30 -11.03 -11.84
C ILE A 169 0.00 -12.38 -12.48
N HIS A 170 -1.03 -13.21 -12.64
CA HIS A 170 -0.89 -14.43 -13.42
C HIS A 170 -0.83 -14.03 -14.90
N ALA A 171 0.33 -14.17 -15.54
CA ALA A 171 0.41 -14.15 -16.99
C ALA A 171 -0.50 -15.27 -17.52
N SER A 172 -1.55 -14.90 -18.25
CA SER A 172 -2.51 -15.86 -18.78
C SER A 172 -1.77 -16.88 -19.63
N ARG A 173 -1.99 -18.17 -19.33
CA ARG A 173 -1.33 -19.31 -19.96
C ARG A 173 -1.43 -19.19 -21.49
N ALA A 174 -0.29 -18.90 -22.14
CA ALA A 174 -0.18 -19.13 -23.57
C ALA A 174 -0.26 -20.64 -23.79
N ASP A 175 -1.24 -21.04 -24.58
CA ASP A 175 -1.56 -22.41 -24.96
C ASP A 175 -0.48 -22.93 -25.92
N ASP A 176 0.73 -23.18 -25.41
CA ASP A 176 1.75 -23.98 -26.07
C ASP A 176 2.73 -24.49 -25.02
N GLY A 177 2.71 -25.80 -24.81
CA GLY A 177 3.46 -26.44 -23.73
C GLY A 177 4.97 -26.26 -23.88
N MET A 178 5.61 -25.64 -22.88
CA MET A 178 6.88 -26.07 -22.25
C MET A 178 7.54 -25.04 -21.30
N ALA A 179 6.84 -24.01 -20.83
CA ALA A 179 7.34 -23.18 -19.73
C ALA A 179 6.26 -22.96 -18.66
N ALA A 180 6.63 -23.12 -17.38
CA ALA A 180 5.80 -22.63 -16.29
C ALA A 180 5.68 -21.10 -16.47
N PRO A 181 4.47 -20.51 -16.33
CA PRO A 181 4.33 -19.06 -16.45
C PRO A 181 5.21 -18.40 -15.38
N GLU A 182 6.14 -17.55 -15.81
CA GLU A 182 6.92 -16.73 -14.89
C GLU A 182 5.92 -15.80 -14.19
N THR A 183 5.79 -15.97 -12.87
CA THR A 183 4.79 -15.23 -12.10
C THR A 183 5.31 -13.81 -11.89
N GLU A 184 4.71 -12.87 -12.61
CA GLU A 184 4.92 -11.45 -12.37
C GLU A 184 4.16 -11.00 -11.13
N LEU A 185 4.74 -10.04 -10.40
CA LEU A 185 4.16 -9.46 -9.21
C LEU A 185 4.13 -7.95 -9.37
N THR A 186 3.10 -7.33 -8.81
CA THR A 186 3.09 -5.90 -8.52
C THR A 186 3.43 -5.70 -7.06
N LEU A 187 4.42 -4.84 -6.80
CA LEU A 187 4.84 -4.42 -5.47
C LEU A 187 4.54 -2.94 -5.30
N GLN A 188 3.79 -2.58 -4.27
CA GLN A 188 3.47 -1.18 -3.92
C GLN A 188 3.96 -0.89 -2.52
N PHE A 189 4.64 0.24 -2.33
CA PHE A 189 5.18 0.63 -1.02
C PHE A 189 5.48 2.13 -0.98
N LYS A 190 5.75 2.64 0.22
CA LYS A 190 6.26 3.99 0.45
C LYS A 190 7.69 3.92 0.96
N ILE A 191 8.54 4.79 0.45
CA ILE A 191 9.95 4.93 0.80
C ILE A 191 10.11 6.23 1.57
N TYR A 192 10.73 6.18 2.74
CA TYR A 192 11.00 7.35 3.56
C TYR A 192 12.49 7.50 3.84
N GLY A 193 13.03 8.71 3.65
CA GLY A 193 14.39 9.06 4.05
C GLY A 193 14.41 10.28 4.95
N LEU A 194 15.36 10.30 5.89
CA LEU A 194 15.52 11.40 6.84
C LEU A 194 16.04 12.66 6.14
N PHE A 195 15.39 13.79 6.40
CA PHE A 195 15.76 15.12 5.92
C PHE A 195 15.92 16.09 7.08
N LEU A 196 17.10 16.71 7.19
CA LEU A 196 17.31 17.82 8.10
C LEU A 196 17.07 19.13 7.36
N ALA A 197 15.89 19.71 7.56
CA ALA A 197 15.63 21.07 7.12
C ALA A 197 16.65 22.02 7.77
N ARG A 198 17.37 22.80 6.96
CA ARG A 198 18.22 23.89 7.46
C ARG A 198 17.31 24.91 8.16
N ALA A 199 17.78 25.47 9.27
CA ALA A 199 16.97 26.30 10.18
C ALA A 199 16.21 27.47 9.51
N GLU A 200 16.60 27.90 8.30
CA GLU A 200 15.90 28.92 7.52
C GLU A 200 14.50 28.48 7.04
N ASP A 201 14.29 27.19 6.78
CA ASP A 201 13.01 26.65 6.25
C ASP A 201 11.99 26.31 7.36
N ARG A 202 12.40 26.37 8.64
CA ARG A 202 11.50 26.16 9.81
C ARG A 202 10.60 27.36 10.11
N SER A 203 10.74 28.47 9.36
CA SER A 203 10.05 29.74 9.64
C SER A 203 8.68 29.88 8.95
N ALA A 204 8.16 28.84 8.31
CA ALA A 204 6.82 28.87 7.70
C ALA A 204 6.10 27.54 7.89
N PRO A 205 5.40 27.37 9.03
CA PRO A 205 3.95 27.49 8.95
C PRO A 205 3.35 28.22 10.18
N ASP A 206 2.22 28.89 9.99
CA ASP A 206 1.46 29.70 10.97
C ASP A 206 1.94 31.15 11.22
N ALA A 207 2.15 31.90 10.13
CA ALA A 207 1.72 33.30 10.15
C ALA A 207 0.19 33.32 10.09
N VAL A 208 -0.44 33.16 11.26
CA VAL A 208 -1.82 33.57 11.51
C VAL A 208 -1.99 34.96 10.93
N VAL A 209 -2.75 35.05 9.85
CA VAL A 209 -3.21 36.32 9.28
C VAL A 209 -4.10 36.96 10.33
N ALA A 210 -3.51 37.80 11.17
CA ALA A 210 -4.26 38.73 12.00
C ALA A 210 -4.92 39.74 11.05
N GLU A 211 -6.24 39.66 10.92
CA GLU A 211 -7.04 40.71 10.30
C GLU A 211 -6.75 42.05 11.02
N PRO A 212 -6.43 43.12 10.29
CA PRO A 212 -6.50 44.46 10.84
C PRO A 212 -7.92 45.00 10.62
N VAL A 213 -8.81 44.81 11.60
CA VAL A 213 -10.03 45.64 11.67
C VAL A 213 -9.66 46.92 12.41
N ALA A 214 -9.37 47.94 11.61
CA ALA A 214 -9.09 49.30 12.02
C ALA A 214 -10.23 49.87 12.87
N GLY A 215 -9.86 50.60 13.92
CA GLY A 215 -10.78 51.50 14.60
C GLY A 215 -11.15 52.68 13.71
N GLN A 216 -12.45 52.95 13.64
CA GLN A 216 -13.08 54.28 13.62
C GLN A 216 -14.56 54.13 13.95
#